data_AF-A0ABD2BSH8-F1
#
_entry.id   AF-A0ABD2BSH8-F1
#
_cell.length_a   1.000
_cell.length_b   1.000
_cell.length_c   1.000
_cell.angle_alpha   90.00
_cell.angle_beta   90.00
_cell.angle_gamma   90.00
#
_symmetry.space_group_name_H-M   'P 1'
#
loop_
_entity.id
_entity.type
_entity.pdbx_description
1 polymer ?
#
loop_
_entity_poly.entity_id
_entity_poly.type
_entity_poly.pdbx_seq_one_letter_code
_entity_poly.pdbx_strand_id
1 'polypeptide(L)'
;MFATRYQPDNACLKSLSQYDEYNIPFETFTRACQRARDIILANTERTATRLVTNKLRRPALSAVESFDVQIIGKLCDLLRKVFGRHRTFQQYRAKLSTTYMGRNEHILDYIDRVKGLHRILCDEECQGLPEIIENKLAEINEIALTSFYVNRSPN
;
A
#
# COMPACT_ATOMS: atom_id res chain seq x y z
N MET A 1 -10.85 40.93 -4.07
CA MET A 1 -10.51 39.83 -4.99
C MET A 1 -9.72 38.78 -4.20
N PHE A 2 -10.37 37.71 -3.76
CA PHE A 2 -9.67 36.61 -3.09
C PHE A 2 -9.06 35.71 -4.17
N ALA A 3 -7.74 35.71 -4.28
CA ALA A 3 -7.03 34.73 -5.08
C ALA A 3 -7.28 33.34 -4.46
N THR A 4 -8.04 32.51 -5.18
CA THR A 4 -8.12 31.08 -4.95
C THR A 4 -6.71 30.52 -5.10
N ARG A 5 -6.02 30.31 -3.97
CA ARG A 5 -4.77 29.54 -3.94
C ARG A 5 -5.08 28.18 -4.54
N TYR A 6 -4.59 27.96 -5.75
CA TYR A 6 -4.47 26.64 -6.34
C TYR A 6 -3.56 25.84 -5.40
N GLN A 7 -4.15 24.90 -4.67
CA GLN A 7 -3.44 24.10 -3.69
C GLN A 7 -3.22 22.72 -4.32
N PRO A 8 -2.07 22.51 -5.00
CA PRO A 8 -1.80 21.27 -5.76
C PRO A 8 -1.84 20.03 -4.85
N ASP A 9 -1.59 20.21 -3.56
CA ASP A 9 -1.53 19.21 -2.50
C ASP A 9 -2.85 18.40 -2.36
N ASN A 10 -3.99 19.00 -2.70
CA ASN A 10 -5.30 18.32 -2.63
C ASN A 10 -5.67 17.60 -3.93
N ALA A 11 -4.98 17.87 -5.05
CA ALA A 11 -5.31 17.27 -6.34
C ALA A 11 -5.00 15.77 -6.35
N CYS A 12 -3.87 15.36 -5.74
CA CYS A 12 -3.47 13.96 -5.65
C CYS A 12 -4.44 13.12 -4.80
N LEU A 13 -5.01 13.71 -3.75
CA LEU A 13 -6.05 13.07 -2.92
C LEU A 13 -7.38 12.95 -3.65
N LYS A 14 -7.72 13.95 -4.46
CA LYS A 14 -8.94 13.92 -5.29
C LYS A 14 -8.87 12.86 -6.38
N SER A 15 -7.68 12.54 -6.89
CA SER A 15 -7.47 11.47 -7.87
C SER A 15 -7.47 10.06 -7.27
N LEU A 16 -7.51 9.91 -5.93
CA LEU A 16 -7.60 8.59 -5.32
C LEU A 16 -8.90 7.88 -5.73
N SER A 17 -8.74 6.64 -6.20
CA SER A 17 -9.84 5.71 -6.46
C SER A 17 -10.62 5.43 -5.19
N GLN A 18 -11.93 5.21 -5.34
CA GLN A 18 -12.78 4.83 -4.22
C GLN A 18 -12.47 3.40 -3.79
N TYR A 19 -12.50 3.16 -2.47
CA TYR A 19 -12.30 1.84 -1.88
C TYR A 19 -13.57 1.35 -1.20
N ASP A 20 -14.04 0.18 -1.62
CA ASP A 20 -15.25 -0.48 -1.15
C ASP A 20 -15.01 -1.97 -0.85
N GLU A 21 -13.76 -2.38 -0.61
CA GLU A 21 -13.30 -3.77 -0.45
C GLU A 21 -13.22 -4.61 -1.75
N TYR A 22 -14.06 -4.33 -2.75
CA TYR A 22 -14.21 -5.18 -3.94
C TYR A 22 -13.61 -4.58 -5.22
N ASN A 23 -13.59 -3.25 -5.33
CA ASN A 23 -13.24 -2.56 -6.56
C ASN A 23 -11.73 -2.51 -6.81
N ILE A 24 -10.93 -2.36 -5.75
CA ILE A 24 -9.46 -2.35 -5.83
C ILE A 24 -8.87 -3.13 -4.65
N PRO A 25 -7.73 -3.85 -4.85
CA PRO A 25 -7.05 -4.51 -3.75
C PRO A 25 -6.65 -3.52 -2.65
N PHE A 26 -6.80 -3.94 -1.39
CA PHE A 26 -6.45 -3.14 -0.21
C PHE A 26 -5.01 -2.60 -0.26
N GLU A 27 -4.07 -3.40 -0.76
CA GLU A 27 -2.66 -3.05 -0.89
C GLU A 27 -2.44 -1.93 -1.94
N THR A 28 -3.28 -1.87 -2.96
CA THR A 28 -3.22 -0.82 -4.00
C THR A 28 -3.74 0.50 -3.44
N PHE A 29 -4.87 0.45 -2.72
CA PHE A 29 -5.45 1.62 -2.08
C PHE A 29 -4.52 2.23 -1.02
N THR A 30 -4.02 1.41 -0.09
CA THR A 30 -3.12 1.89 0.98
C THR A 30 -1.82 2.48 0.43
N ARG A 31 -1.26 1.90 -0.64
CA ARG A 31 -0.08 2.45 -1.30
C ARG A 31 -0.35 3.81 -1.94
N ALA A 32 -1.50 3.97 -2.60
CA ALA A 32 -1.90 5.26 -3.16
C ALA A 32 -2.07 6.32 -2.06
N CYS A 33 -2.67 5.95 -0.92
CA CYS A 33 -2.80 6.82 0.25
C CYS A 33 -1.43 7.21 0.84
N GLN A 34 -0.49 6.28 0.94
CA GLN A 34 0.88 6.56 1.41
C GLN A 34 1.66 7.46 0.44
N ARG A 35 1.60 7.20 -0.87
CA ARG A 35 2.23 8.07 -1.89
C ARG A 35 1.64 9.48 -1.85
N ALA A 36 0.32 9.60 -1.67
CA ALA A 36 -0.30 10.90 -1.51
C ALA A 36 0.18 11.60 -0.22
N ARG A 37 0.28 10.87 0.90
CA ARG A 37 0.82 11.39 2.16
C ARG A 37 2.23 11.95 2.01
N ASP A 38 3.11 11.27 1.29
CA ASP A 38 4.52 11.69 1.11
C ASP A 38 4.64 13.03 0.34
N ILE A 39 3.61 13.41 -0.41
CA ILE A 39 3.54 14.67 -1.17
C ILE A 39 2.92 15.80 -0.32
N ILE A 40 2.18 15.46 0.74
CA ILE A 40 1.40 16.39 1.54
C ILE A 40 2.22 16.94 2.70
N LEU A 41 2.08 18.23 2.98
CA LEU A 41 2.70 18.87 4.14
C LEU A 41 2.09 18.34 5.45
N ALA A 42 2.93 18.04 6.45
CA ALA A 42 2.52 17.45 7.73
C ALA A 42 1.42 18.25 8.46
N ASN A 43 1.40 19.58 8.32
CA ASN A 43 0.38 20.45 8.90
C ASN A 43 -1.04 20.28 8.29
N THR A 44 -1.15 19.62 7.13
CA THR A 44 -2.42 19.34 6.44
C THR A 44 -2.85 17.89 6.53
N GLU A 45 -2.10 17.03 7.25
CA GLU A 45 -2.35 15.58 7.34
C GLU A 45 -3.76 15.25 7.87
N ARG A 46 -4.29 16.06 8.80
CA ARG A 46 -5.66 15.89 9.33
C ARG A 46 -6.72 16.12 8.26
N THR A 47 -6.56 17.16 7.46
CA THR A 47 -7.46 17.49 6.35
C THR A 47 -7.35 16.44 5.25
N ALA A 48 -6.12 16.01 4.96
CA ALA A 48 -5.84 14.93 4.01
C ALA A 48 -6.50 13.61 4.44
N THR A 49 -6.38 13.24 5.72
CA THR A 49 -7.00 12.03 6.27
C THR A 49 -8.52 12.06 6.09
N ARG A 50 -9.18 13.18 6.38
CA ARG A 50 -10.62 13.35 6.12
C ARG A 50 -10.98 13.18 4.64
N LEU A 51 -10.18 13.73 3.74
CA LEU A 51 -10.39 13.56 2.29
C LEU A 51 -10.24 12.10 1.86
N VAL A 52 -9.27 11.36 2.42
CA VAL A 52 -9.10 9.92 2.17
C VAL A 52 -10.26 9.12 2.74
N THR A 53 -10.75 9.44 3.94
CA THR A 53 -11.94 8.79 4.53
C THR A 53 -13.17 8.97 3.63
N ASN A 54 -13.33 10.14 3.00
CA ASN A 54 -14.40 10.38 2.04
C ASN A 54 -14.30 9.55 0.74
N LYS A 55 -13.15 8.89 0.50
CA LYS A 55 -12.97 7.94 -0.62
C LYS A 55 -13.36 6.51 -0.24
N LEU A 56 -13.64 6.25 1.04
CA LEU A 56 -14.18 4.97 1.48
C LEU A 56 -15.67 4.90 1.17
N ARG A 57 -16.12 3.75 0.69
CA ARG A 57 -17.54 3.41 0.54
C ARG A 57 -17.88 2.25 1.47
N ARG A 58 -19.17 2.04 1.72
CA ARG A 58 -19.63 0.89 2.52
C ARG A 58 -19.19 -0.41 1.83
N PRO A 59 -18.61 -1.39 2.53
CA PRO A 59 -18.49 -1.55 4.00
C PRO A 59 -17.28 -0.85 4.65
N ALA A 60 -16.28 -0.40 3.88
CA ALA A 60 -15.05 0.21 4.39
C ALA A 60 -15.26 1.49 5.22
N LEU A 61 -16.22 2.32 4.82
CA LEU A 61 -16.55 3.54 5.58
C LEU A 61 -17.08 3.21 6.98
N SER A 62 -17.99 2.24 7.10
CA SER A 62 -18.60 1.87 8.38
C SER A 62 -17.62 1.25 9.38
N ALA A 63 -16.53 0.65 8.90
CA ALA A 63 -15.45 0.16 9.75
C ALA A 63 -14.63 1.30 10.42
N VAL A 64 -14.63 2.48 9.82
CA VAL A 64 -13.81 3.63 10.26
C VAL A 64 -14.65 4.70 10.95
N GLU A 65 -15.95 4.78 10.67
CA GLU A 65 -16.88 5.77 11.25
C GLU A 65 -16.83 5.86 12.78
N SER A 66 -16.55 4.75 13.48
CA SER A 66 -16.45 4.71 14.94
C SER A 66 -15.11 5.19 15.51
N PHE A 67 -14.12 5.52 14.67
CA PHE A 67 -12.77 5.90 15.08
C PHE A 67 -12.44 7.35 14.68
N ASP A 68 -11.90 8.15 15.62
CA ASP A 68 -11.37 9.49 15.30
C ASP A 68 -9.97 9.37 14.67
N VAL A 69 -9.94 9.16 13.35
CA VAL A 69 -8.69 8.98 12.61
C VAL A 69 -8.23 10.30 12.01
N GLN A 70 -7.08 10.78 12.50
CA GLN A 70 -6.49 12.07 12.09
C GLN A 70 -5.19 11.93 11.28
N ILE A 71 -4.68 10.71 11.15
CA ILE A 71 -3.40 10.39 10.52
C ILE A 71 -3.65 9.29 9.48
N ILE A 72 -3.16 9.48 8.24
CA ILE A 72 -3.35 8.53 7.13
C ILE A 72 -2.76 7.15 7.49
N GLY A 73 -1.62 7.12 8.20
CA GLY A 73 -1.04 5.88 8.70
C GLY A 73 -2.01 5.08 9.59
N LYS A 74 -2.58 5.73 10.61
CA LYS A 74 -3.58 5.10 11.50
C LYS A 74 -4.83 4.63 10.74
N LEU A 75 -5.24 5.36 9.71
CA LEU A 75 -6.35 4.96 8.84
C LEU A 75 -6.02 3.67 8.09
N CYS A 76 -4.83 3.61 7.49
CA CYS A 76 -4.37 2.42 6.79
C CYS A 76 -4.25 1.23 7.75
N ASP A 77 -3.79 1.43 8.99
CA ASP A 77 -3.66 0.37 9.98
C ASP A 77 -5.02 -0.18 10.44
N LEU A 78 -6.01 0.70 10.65
CA LEU A 78 -7.38 0.29 10.98
C LEU A 78 -8.02 -0.49 9.85
N LEU A 79 -7.92 0.02 8.62
CA LEU A 79 -8.43 -0.69 7.45
C LEU A 79 -7.69 -2.02 7.24
N ARG A 80 -6.40 -2.11 7.59
CA ARG A 80 -5.63 -3.36 7.56
C ARG A 80 -6.12 -4.35 8.60
N LYS A 81 -6.52 -3.91 9.80
CA LYS A 81 -7.09 -4.80 10.82
C LYS A 81 -8.45 -5.36 10.41
N VAL A 82 -9.26 -4.58 9.69
CA VAL A 82 -10.63 -4.98 9.33
C VAL A 82 -10.69 -5.72 8.00
N PHE A 83 -9.99 -5.21 6.97
CA PHE A 83 -10.04 -5.72 5.59
C PHE A 83 -8.73 -6.33 5.13
N GLY A 84 -7.65 -6.15 5.87
CA GLY A 84 -6.43 -6.90 5.62
C GLY A 84 -6.78 -8.35 5.85
N ARG A 85 -6.89 -9.11 4.76
CA ARG A 85 -6.80 -10.57 4.84
C ARG A 85 -5.54 -10.84 5.64
N HIS A 86 -5.66 -11.57 6.74
CA HIS A 86 -4.52 -12.16 7.45
C HIS A 86 -3.87 -13.19 6.52
N ARG A 87 -3.22 -12.71 5.46
CA ARG A 87 -2.24 -13.50 4.75
C ARG A 87 -1.09 -13.59 5.72
N THR A 88 -0.84 -14.79 6.22
CA THR A 88 0.34 -15.03 7.04
C THR A 88 1.58 -14.69 6.21
N PHE A 89 2.67 -14.32 6.86
CA PHE A 89 3.98 -14.11 6.22
C PHE A 89 4.29 -15.16 5.14
N GLN A 90 4.00 -16.43 5.44
CA GLN A 90 4.16 -17.54 4.50
C GLN A 90 3.33 -17.41 3.22
N GLN A 91 2.10 -16.88 3.30
CA GLN A 91 1.27 -16.64 2.13
C GLN A 91 1.77 -15.46 1.29
N TYR A 92 2.33 -14.41 1.90
CA TYR A 92 2.98 -13.33 1.15
C TYR A 92 4.28 -13.78 0.51
N ARG A 93 5.07 -14.61 1.21
CA ARG A 93 6.28 -15.23 0.69
C ARG A 93 5.97 -16.15 -0.49
N ALA A 94 4.97 -17.03 -0.36
CA ALA A 94 4.51 -17.91 -1.43
C ALA A 94 3.94 -17.12 -2.61
N LYS A 95 3.26 -16.00 -2.35
CA LYS A 95 2.79 -15.11 -3.41
C LYS A 95 3.96 -14.44 -4.13
N LEU A 96 4.95 -13.92 -3.41
CA LEU A 96 6.15 -13.31 -4.00
C LEU A 96 6.93 -14.30 -4.86
N SER A 97 7.14 -15.53 -4.38
CA SER A 97 7.85 -16.58 -5.14
C SER A 97 7.12 -17.04 -6.40
N THR A 98 5.81 -16.83 -6.46
CA THR A 98 4.96 -17.18 -7.62
C THR A 98 4.55 -15.95 -8.44
N THR A 99 5.06 -14.77 -8.10
CA THR A 99 4.74 -13.52 -8.79
C THR A 99 5.59 -13.36 -10.05
N TYR A 100 5.01 -13.72 -11.19
CA TYR A 100 5.59 -13.50 -12.51
C TYR A 100 4.88 -12.35 -13.25
N MET A 101 5.53 -11.79 -14.26
CA MET A 101 4.95 -10.74 -15.10
C MET A 101 3.85 -11.37 -15.97
N GLY A 102 2.65 -10.80 -15.94
CA GLY A 102 1.56 -11.26 -16.80
C GLY A 102 1.84 -10.99 -18.28
N ARG A 103 1.28 -11.81 -19.20
CA ARG A 103 1.53 -11.69 -20.66
C ARG A 103 1.18 -10.32 -21.26
N ASN A 104 0.24 -9.59 -20.65
CA ASN A 104 -0.20 -8.25 -21.07
C ASN A 104 -0.03 -7.21 -19.94
N GLU A 105 0.77 -7.52 -18.93
CA GLU A 105 1.03 -6.59 -17.83
C GLU A 105 2.14 -5.62 -18.20
N HIS A 106 2.00 -4.34 -17.87
CA HIS A 106 3.07 -3.39 -18.07
C HIS A 106 4.21 -3.63 -17.07
N ILE A 107 5.46 -3.51 -17.50
CA ILE A 107 6.63 -3.80 -16.66
C ILE A 107 6.65 -2.96 -15.37
N LEU A 108 6.20 -1.70 -15.42
CA LEU A 108 6.11 -0.84 -14.23
C LEU A 108 5.04 -1.31 -13.24
N ASP A 109 3.91 -1.84 -13.73
CA ASP A 109 2.84 -2.37 -12.88
C ASP A 109 3.29 -3.66 -12.19
N TYR A 110 4.03 -4.51 -12.92
CA TYR A 110 4.68 -5.68 -12.37
C TYR A 110 5.70 -5.32 -11.27
N ILE A 111 6.58 -4.35 -11.54
CA ILE A 111 7.57 -3.85 -10.57
C ILE A 111 6.86 -3.30 -9.32
N ASP A 112 5.80 -2.51 -9.49
CA ASP A 112 5.04 -1.94 -8.38
C ASP A 112 4.37 -3.03 -7.52
N ARG A 113 3.91 -4.12 -8.12
CA ARG A 113 3.40 -5.29 -7.38
C ARG A 113 4.48 -5.98 -6.55
N VAL A 114 5.62 -6.30 -7.16
CA VAL A 114 6.73 -6.99 -6.49
C VAL A 114 7.26 -6.14 -5.34
N LYS A 115 7.49 -4.83 -5.57
CA LYS A 115 7.89 -3.88 -4.52
C LYS A 115 6.85 -3.76 -3.41
N GLY A 116 5.58 -3.82 -3.76
CA GLY A 116 4.48 -3.83 -2.81
C GLY A 116 4.52 -5.03 -1.85
N LEU A 117 4.70 -6.22 -2.40
CA LEU A 117 4.79 -7.46 -1.62
C LEU A 117 6.06 -7.50 -0.76
N HIS A 118 7.20 -7.07 -1.31
CA HIS A 118 8.47 -6.95 -0.61
C HIS A 118 8.37 -6.02 0.61
N ARG A 119 7.76 -4.85 0.45
CA ARG A 119 7.54 -3.90 1.54
C ARG A 119 6.64 -4.45 2.64
N ILE A 120 5.56 -5.15 2.29
CA ILE A 120 4.67 -5.77 3.29
C ILE A 120 5.43 -6.83 4.10
N LEU A 121 6.23 -7.67 3.44
CA LEU A 121 7.06 -8.68 4.10
C LEU A 121 8.12 -8.04 5.03
N CYS A 122 8.75 -6.95 4.60
CA CYS A 122 9.69 -6.21 5.44
C CYS A 122 9.00 -5.57 6.64
N ASP A 123 7.87 -4.90 6.45
CA ASP A 123 7.13 -4.21 7.52
C ASP A 123 6.59 -5.21 8.58
N GLU A 124 6.19 -6.43 8.17
CA GLU A 124 5.75 -7.49 9.10
C GLU A 124 6.91 -8.11 9.90
N GLU A 125 8.10 -8.27 9.31
CA GLU A 125 9.25 -8.90 9.97
C GLU A 125 10.10 -7.92 10.80
N CYS A 126 10.06 -6.62 10.51
CA CYS A 126 10.77 -5.56 11.25
C CYS A 126 10.25 -5.33 12.69
N GLN A 127 9.36 -6.17 13.21
CA GLN A 127 8.95 -6.16 14.62
C GLN A 127 9.78 -7.12 15.51
N GLY A 128 10.77 -7.82 14.93
CA GLY A 128 11.63 -8.80 15.63
C GLY A 128 12.97 -8.26 16.15
N LEU A 129 13.85 -9.18 16.58
CA LEU A 129 15.22 -8.86 17.01
C LEU A 129 16.12 -8.52 15.78
N PRO A 130 17.06 -7.56 15.89
CA PRO A 130 17.83 -7.04 14.75
C PRO A 130 18.56 -8.10 13.91
N GLU A 131 19.16 -9.11 14.53
CA GLU A 131 19.93 -10.17 13.86
C GLU A 131 19.04 -11.16 13.09
N ILE A 132 17.80 -11.36 13.55
CA ILE A 132 16.80 -12.18 12.85
C ILE A 132 16.24 -11.40 11.65
N ILE A 133 16.10 -10.07 11.79
CA ILE A 133 15.63 -9.18 10.74
C ILE A 133 16.61 -9.20 9.55
N GLU A 134 17.92 -9.10 9.77
CA GLU A 134 18.91 -9.08 8.69
C GLU A 134 18.89 -10.37 7.86
N ASN A 135 18.87 -11.53 8.51
CA ASN A 135 18.84 -12.83 7.82
C ASN A 135 17.55 -13.03 7.01
N LYS A 136 16.40 -12.62 7.56
CA LYS A 136 15.11 -12.72 6.86
C LYS A 136 14.99 -11.70 5.72
N LEU A 137 15.54 -10.49 5.88
CA LEU A 137 15.58 -9.49 4.82
C LEU A 137 16.43 -9.96 3.64
N ALA A 138 17.56 -10.62 3.90
CA ALA A 138 18.39 -11.23 2.86
C ALA A 138 17.61 -12.27 2.05
N GLU A 139 16.84 -13.13 2.73
CA GLU A 139 16.00 -14.14 2.10
C GLU A 139 14.86 -13.53 1.27
N ILE A 140 14.18 -12.50 1.78
CA ILE A 140 13.13 -11.77 1.05
C ILE A 140 13.71 -11.07 -0.19
N ASN A 141 14.92 -10.51 -0.07
CA ASN A 141 15.64 -9.89 -1.19
C ASN A 141 16.00 -10.91 -2.26
N GLU A 142 16.46 -12.10 -1.89
CA GLU A 142 16.78 -13.18 -2.84
C GLU A 142 15.54 -13.63 -3.63
N ILE A 143 14.40 -13.81 -2.96
CA ILE A 143 13.14 -14.18 -3.61
C ILE A 143 12.69 -13.07 -4.58
N ALA A 144 12.80 -11.81 -4.17
CA ALA A 144 12.47 -10.67 -5.04
C ALA A 144 13.40 -10.62 -6.27
N LEU A 145 14.70 -10.78 -6.09
CA LEU A 145 15.68 -10.84 -7.20
C LEU A 145 15.34 -11.98 -8.16
N THR A 146 15.02 -13.16 -7.63
CA THR A 146 14.65 -14.33 -8.45
C THR A 146 13.41 -14.05 -9.31
N SER A 147 12.39 -13.37 -8.76
CA SER A 147 11.20 -12.98 -9.52
C SER A 147 11.51 -12.07 -10.72
N PHE A 148 12.52 -11.19 -10.59
CA PHE A 148 12.98 -10.31 -11.67
C PHE A 148 13.86 -11.03 -12.71
N TYR A 149 14.76 -11.93 -12.28
CA TYR A 149 15.70 -12.59 -13.19
C TYR A 149 15.08 -13.75 -13.99
N VAL A 150 14.15 -14.52 -13.40
CA VAL A 150 13.52 -15.65 -14.10
C VAL A 150 12.61 -15.16 -15.26
N ASN A 151 12.09 -13.94 -15.21
CA ASN A 151 11.35 -13.31 -16.32
C ASN A 151 12.24 -12.80 -17.47
N ARG A 152 13.57 -12.94 -17.40
CA ARG A 152 14.49 -12.61 -18.51
C ARG A 152 14.89 -13.79 -19.38
N SER A 153 14.43 -15.00 -19.10
CA SER A 153 14.64 -16.12 -20.03
C SER A 153 13.73 -15.97 -21.24
N PRO A 154 14.27 -15.75 -22.45
CA PRO A 154 13.46 -15.79 -23.65
C PRO A 154 13.10 -17.24 -23.95
N ASN A 155 11.80 -17.51 -24.10
CA ASN A 155 11.25 -18.49 -25.04
C ASN A 155 9.79 -18.12 -25.31
#